data_AF-A0A7S1KZP0-F1
#
_entry.id   AF-A0A7S1KZP0-F1
#
_cell.length_a   1.000
_cell.length_b   1.000
_cell.length_c   1.000
_cell.angle_alpha   90.00
_cell.angle_beta   90.00
_cell.angle_gamma   90.00
#
_symmetry.space_group_name_H-M   'P 1'
#
loop_
_entity.id
_entity.type
_entity.pdbx_description
1 polymer ?
#
loop_
_entity_poly.entity_id
_entity_poly.type
_entity_poly.pdbx_seq_one_letter_code
_entity_poly.pdbx_strand_id
1 'polypeptide(L)'
;AEFCRFAAAPGRRFSPVRPSGAAGGRWRQRLAFVSLRGLAQGQQPGRGTPGGPSCNPAAPQVREALLAGLAALSPAAGVGRACLVVDHAEPDLGWHDALVAELLTANPNVCLLLVRRSPLYRLEGAGGERWKAVNLELPALSAHHAAQVFLRRVHRPLTEVDFASVADGQRRASSPAPPLQQREPLLQRLVSHPALVAGRGNPRRVVRLASAVTPQLPSLYDLPVASIVG
;
A
#
# COMPACT_ATOMS: atom_id res chain seq x y z
N ALA A 1 5.62 4.01 0.20
CA ALA A 1 5.18 3.90 -1.20
C ALA A 1 4.75 2.46 -1.47
N GLU A 2 3.52 2.08 -1.16
CA GLU A 2 3.08 0.69 -1.32
C GLU A 2 2.60 0.41 -2.74
N PHE A 3 1.87 1.34 -3.35
CA PHE A 3 1.41 1.21 -4.73
C PHE A 3 2.55 1.35 -5.72
N CYS A 4 3.47 2.29 -5.51
CA CYS A 4 4.66 2.39 -6.38
C CYS A 4 5.57 1.17 -6.24
N ARG A 5 5.76 0.63 -5.02
CA ARG A 5 6.52 -0.63 -4.84
C ARG A 5 5.83 -1.80 -5.50
N PHE A 6 4.50 -1.89 -5.37
CA PHE A 6 3.73 -2.90 -6.08
C PHE A 6 3.89 -2.76 -7.59
N ALA A 7 3.82 -1.52 -8.10
CA ALA A 7 3.94 -1.23 -9.53
C ALA A 7 5.34 -1.54 -10.10
N ALA A 8 6.39 -1.32 -9.31
CA ALA A 8 7.78 -1.56 -9.68
C ALA A 8 8.27 -2.99 -9.38
N ALA A 9 7.46 -3.84 -8.74
CA ALA A 9 7.89 -5.18 -8.37
C ALA A 9 8.18 -6.04 -9.62
N PRO A 10 9.26 -6.86 -9.61
CA PRO A 10 9.61 -7.71 -10.74
C PRO A 10 8.44 -8.58 -11.21
N GLY A 11 8.29 -8.70 -12.54
CA GLY A 11 7.21 -9.47 -13.16
C GLY A 11 5.85 -8.76 -13.20
N ARG A 12 5.71 -7.57 -12.62
CA ARG A 12 4.51 -6.74 -12.77
C ARG A 12 4.58 -5.98 -14.09
N ARG A 13 3.63 -6.26 -14.97
CA ARG A 13 3.32 -5.45 -16.13
C ARG A 13 1.87 -5.02 -15.98
N PHE A 14 1.63 -3.72 -15.91
CA PHE A 14 0.26 -3.22 -16.06
C PHE A 14 -0.09 -3.40 -17.53
N SER A 15 -1.11 -4.18 -17.81
CA SER A 15 -1.55 -4.45 -19.18
C SER A 15 -1.74 -3.11 -19.88
N PRO A 16 -0.95 -2.79 -20.90
CA PRO A 16 -1.26 -1.64 -21.72
C PRO A 16 -2.65 -1.88 -22.32
N VAL A 17 -3.46 -0.84 -22.47
CA VAL A 17 -4.79 -1.02 -23.07
C VAL A 17 -4.65 -0.82 -24.56
N ARG A 18 -5.04 -1.83 -25.34
CA ARG A 18 -5.16 -1.66 -26.78
C ARG A 18 -6.38 -0.76 -27.03
N PRO A 19 -6.23 0.39 -27.72
CA PRO A 19 -7.38 1.21 -28.03
C PRO A 19 -8.38 0.39 -28.86
N SER A 20 -9.62 0.29 -28.39
CA SER A 20 -10.68 -0.42 -29.10
C SER A 20 -10.85 0.20 -30.50
N GLY A 21 -10.74 -0.60 -31.55
CA GLY A 21 -10.94 -0.15 -32.93
C GLY A 21 -9.67 0.15 -33.74
N ALA A 22 -8.47 0.12 -33.16
CA ALA A 22 -7.23 0.33 -33.92
C ALA A 22 -6.62 -1.02 -34.37
N ALA A 23 -6.99 -1.48 -35.57
CA ALA A 23 -6.23 -2.51 -36.28
C ALA A 23 -4.80 -1.95 -36.52
N GLY A 24 -3.82 -2.47 -35.78
CA GLY A 24 -2.41 -2.02 -35.84
C GLY A 24 -1.94 -1.00 -34.78
N GLY A 25 -2.77 -0.59 -33.82
CA GLY A 25 -2.38 0.41 -32.81
C GLY A 25 -1.30 -0.07 -31.82
N ARG A 26 -0.26 0.74 -31.57
CA ARG A 26 0.72 0.52 -30.50
C ARG A 26 0.03 0.49 -29.13
N TRP A 27 0.48 -0.40 -28.27
CA TRP A 27 0.11 -0.49 -26.86
C TRP A 27 0.40 0.84 -26.14
N ARG A 28 -0.56 1.33 -25.33
CA ARG A 28 -0.44 2.63 -24.64
C ARG A 28 -0.47 2.48 -23.13
N GLN A 29 0.37 3.26 -22.46
CA GLN A 29 0.39 3.38 -21.01
C GLN A 29 -0.72 4.33 -20.56
N ARG A 30 -1.66 3.79 -19.76
CA ARG A 30 -2.80 4.54 -19.17
C ARG A 30 -2.68 4.71 -17.66
N LEU A 31 -1.63 4.17 -17.07
CA LEU A 31 -1.37 4.23 -15.64
C LEU A 31 0.06 4.73 -15.41
N ALA A 32 0.19 5.75 -14.58
CA ALA A 32 1.46 6.26 -14.09
C ALA A 32 1.40 6.34 -12.56
N PHE A 33 2.56 6.19 -11.91
CA PHE A 33 2.66 6.13 -10.47
C PHE A 33 3.72 7.13 -10.00
N VAL A 34 3.38 7.96 -9.02
CA VAL A 34 4.28 8.92 -8.39
C VAL A 34 4.22 8.69 -6.88
N SER A 35 5.37 8.62 -6.21
CA SER A 35 5.44 8.44 -4.75
C SER A 35 6.15 9.63 -4.11
N LEU A 36 5.40 10.47 -3.38
CA LEU A 36 5.94 11.69 -2.78
C LEU A 36 6.92 11.38 -1.64
N ARG A 37 6.68 10.30 -0.90
CA ARG A 37 7.62 9.82 0.12
C ARG A 37 8.98 9.44 -0.47
N GLY A 38 9.01 8.94 -1.69
CA GLY A 38 10.25 8.60 -2.39
C GLY A 38 11.06 9.85 -2.75
N LEU A 39 10.36 10.91 -3.19
CA LEU A 39 10.97 12.22 -3.47
C LEU A 39 11.56 12.83 -2.19
N ALA A 40 10.80 12.83 -1.10
CA ALA A 40 11.26 13.36 0.19
C ALA A 40 12.48 12.61 0.75
N GLN A 41 12.56 11.29 0.56
CA GLN A 41 13.69 10.47 1.02
C GLN A 41 14.97 10.72 0.23
N GLY A 42 14.87 11.11 -1.05
CA GLY A 42 16.02 11.48 -1.87
C GLY A 42 16.69 12.78 -1.47
N GLN A 43 15.99 13.66 -0.74
CA GLN A 43 16.49 14.94 -0.25
C GLN A 43 17.22 14.83 1.10
N GLN A 44 17.97 13.76 1.37
CA GLN A 44 18.71 13.68 2.63
C GLN A 44 19.48 14.99 2.86
N PRO A 45 19.29 15.65 4.02
CA PRO A 45 19.72 17.02 4.23
C PRO A 45 21.24 17.09 4.22
N GLY A 46 21.81 17.42 3.06
CA GLY A 46 23.17 17.93 2.98
C GLY A 46 23.20 19.27 3.69
N ARG A 47 23.65 19.27 4.97
CA ARG A 47 24.07 20.44 5.76
C ARG A 47 23.37 21.76 5.39
N GLY A 48 22.07 21.87 5.64
CA GLY A 48 21.33 23.13 5.51
C GLY A 48 21.44 23.95 6.80
N THR A 49 21.85 25.21 6.67
CA THR A 49 21.94 26.21 7.74
C THR A 49 20.57 26.47 8.40
N PRO A 50 20.47 26.48 9.74
CA PRO A 50 19.23 26.79 10.44
C PRO A 50 18.93 28.30 10.36
N GLY A 51 17.73 28.72 9.93
CA GLY A 51 17.27 30.08 10.22
C GLY A 51 16.21 30.76 9.33
N GLY A 52 15.79 30.17 8.21
CA GLY A 52 14.83 30.83 7.30
C GLY A 52 13.36 30.44 7.50
N PRO A 53 12.38 31.34 7.24
CA PRO A 53 10.96 31.00 7.23
C PRO A 53 10.68 29.85 6.25
N SER A 54 9.97 28.84 6.76
CA SER A 54 9.77 27.53 6.14
C SER A 54 8.81 27.57 4.95
N CYS A 55 9.30 27.99 3.78
CA CYS A 55 8.72 27.54 2.52
C CYS A 55 9.02 26.05 2.40
N ASN A 56 8.02 25.18 2.31
CA ASN A 56 8.24 23.74 2.15
C ASN A 56 8.98 23.49 0.82
N PRO A 57 10.28 23.13 0.83
CA PRO A 57 11.09 23.04 -0.39
C PRO A 57 10.65 21.89 -1.30
N ALA A 58 9.78 21.01 -0.81
CA ALA A 58 9.25 19.88 -1.57
C ALA A 58 8.22 20.28 -2.65
N ALA A 59 7.49 21.39 -2.49
CA ALA A 59 6.40 21.77 -3.38
C ALA A 59 6.76 21.84 -4.89
N PRO A 60 7.85 22.52 -5.31
CA PRO A 60 8.23 22.56 -6.73
C PRO A 60 8.60 21.18 -7.29
N GLN A 61 9.28 20.35 -6.50
CA GLN A 61 9.68 19.00 -6.91
C GLN A 61 8.48 18.05 -7.01
N VAL A 62 7.51 18.19 -6.11
CA VAL A 62 6.25 17.46 -6.19
C VAL A 62 5.54 17.81 -7.49
N ARG A 63 5.41 19.10 -7.83
CA ARG A 63 4.79 19.54 -9.09
C ARG A 63 5.52 18.98 -10.31
N GLU A 64 6.85 19.07 -10.34
CA GLU A 64 7.66 18.52 -11.44
C GLU A 64 7.46 17.00 -11.61
N ALA A 65 7.49 16.24 -10.52
CA ALA A 65 7.28 14.79 -10.55
C ALA A 65 5.87 14.41 -11.05
N LEU A 66 4.84 15.20 -10.69
CA LEU A 66 3.49 15.01 -11.18
C LEU A 66 3.39 15.30 -12.68
N LEU A 67 4.01 16.39 -13.15
CA LEU A 67 4.07 16.73 -14.58
C LEU A 67 4.82 15.66 -15.39
N ALA A 68 5.93 15.14 -14.88
CA ALA A 68 6.66 14.03 -15.49
C ALA A 68 5.79 12.75 -15.55
N GLY A 69 5.07 12.44 -14.48
CA GLY A 69 4.12 11.33 -14.44
C GLY A 69 2.98 11.48 -15.44
N LEU A 70 2.45 12.69 -15.62
CA LEU A 70 1.46 13.01 -16.64
C LEU A 70 2.02 12.89 -18.06
N ALA A 71 3.24 13.37 -18.30
CA ALA A 71 3.89 13.27 -19.60
C ALA A 71 4.15 11.80 -20.01
N ALA A 72 4.34 10.90 -19.04
CA ALA A 72 4.44 9.47 -19.27
C ALA A 72 3.10 8.81 -19.65
N LEU A 73 1.96 9.48 -19.40
CA LEU A 73 0.66 9.02 -19.88
C LEU A 73 0.53 9.39 -21.36
N SER A 74 0.09 8.44 -22.18
CA SER A 74 -0.24 8.71 -23.58
C SER A 74 -1.74 8.93 -23.71
N PRO A 75 -2.24 10.19 -23.72
CA PRO A 75 -3.66 10.43 -23.97
C PRO A 75 -3.97 9.91 -25.39
N ALA A 76 -4.78 8.86 -25.47
CA ALA A 76 -5.33 8.42 -26.74
C ALA A 76 -6.46 9.38 -27.12
N ALA A 77 -6.40 9.95 -28.32
CA ALA A 77 -7.57 10.57 -28.92
C ALA A 77 -8.68 9.49 -28.99
N GLY A 78 -9.78 9.71 -28.26
CA GLY A 78 -11.02 8.94 -28.39
C GLY A 78 -11.13 7.62 -27.61
N VAL A 79 -10.15 7.15 -26.83
CA VAL A 79 -10.28 5.87 -26.10
C VAL A 79 -9.89 5.95 -24.62
N GLY A 80 -10.83 6.41 -23.81
CA GLY A 80 -10.84 6.29 -22.34
C GLY A 80 -9.90 7.25 -21.58
N ARG A 81 -10.13 7.36 -20.26
CA ARG A 81 -9.32 8.22 -19.38
C ARG A 81 -8.01 7.56 -18.96
N ALA A 82 -6.92 8.31 -18.90
CA ALA A 82 -5.68 7.88 -18.26
C ALA A 82 -5.75 8.13 -16.74
N CYS A 83 -4.94 7.44 -15.94
CA CYS A 83 -4.94 7.55 -14.49
C CYS A 83 -3.53 7.77 -13.96
N LEU A 84 -3.35 8.84 -13.18
CA LEU A 84 -2.14 9.08 -12.40
C LEU A 84 -2.42 8.70 -10.93
N VAL A 85 -1.64 7.75 -10.42
CA VAL A 85 -1.70 7.31 -9.03
C VAL A 85 -0.63 8.06 -8.24
N VAL A 86 -1.04 8.83 -7.24
CA VAL A 86 -0.13 9.57 -6.35
C VAL A 86 -0.15 8.90 -4.98
N ASP A 87 0.96 8.25 -4.65
CA ASP A 87 1.15 7.54 -3.40
C ASP A 87 1.74 8.48 -2.33
N HIS A 88 1.13 8.47 -1.13
CA HIS A 88 1.46 9.36 -0.01
C HIS A 88 1.22 10.84 -0.38
N ALA A 89 0.03 11.15 -0.88
CA ALA A 89 -0.40 12.52 -1.22
C ALA A 89 -0.75 13.33 0.04
N GLU A 90 0.23 13.52 0.92
CA GLU A 90 0.07 14.17 2.22
C GLU A 90 0.73 15.57 2.26
N PRO A 91 0.14 16.54 2.98
CA PRO A 91 0.69 17.90 3.07
C PRO A 91 2.13 17.97 3.63
N ASP A 92 2.48 17.08 4.57
CA ASP A 92 3.83 16.99 5.14
C ASP A 92 4.89 16.53 4.11
N LEU A 93 4.45 15.97 2.99
CA LEU A 93 5.29 15.57 1.85
C LEU A 93 5.27 16.60 0.71
N GLY A 94 4.78 17.82 0.96
CA GLY A 94 4.73 18.91 -0.03
C GLY A 94 3.54 18.84 -0.98
N TRP A 95 2.53 18.01 -0.67
CA TRP A 95 1.29 17.98 -1.43
C TRP A 95 0.44 19.23 -1.15
N HIS A 96 -0.17 19.78 -2.20
CA HIS A 96 -1.13 20.87 -2.11
C HIS A 96 -2.38 20.53 -2.91
N ASP A 97 -3.56 20.57 -2.29
CA ASP A 97 -4.81 20.17 -2.93
C ASP A 97 -5.16 21.03 -4.15
N ALA A 98 -4.71 22.29 -4.20
CA ALA A 98 -4.84 23.17 -5.37
C ALA A 98 -4.20 22.59 -6.65
N LEU A 99 -3.14 21.76 -6.52
CA LEU A 99 -2.51 21.09 -7.66
C LEU A 99 -3.47 20.13 -8.36
N VAL A 100 -4.44 19.55 -7.64
CA VAL A 100 -5.44 18.64 -8.24
C VAL A 100 -6.25 19.38 -9.30
N ALA A 101 -6.77 20.56 -8.96
CA ALA A 101 -7.59 21.35 -9.86
C ALA A 101 -6.77 21.84 -11.06
N GLU A 102 -5.53 22.28 -10.84
CA GLU A 102 -4.60 22.68 -11.91
C GLU A 102 -4.37 21.53 -12.90
N LEU A 103 -3.97 20.35 -12.39
CA LEU A 103 -3.61 19.21 -13.23
C LEU A 103 -4.82 18.68 -14.01
N LEU A 104 -5.99 18.57 -13.38
CA LEU A 104 -7.21 18.10 -14.03
C LEU A 104 -7.75 19.10 -15.07
N THR A 105 -7.60 20.41 -14.82
CA THR A 105 -8.01 21.45 -15.78
C THR A 105 -7.13 21.42 -17.03
N ALA A 106 -5.82 21.28 -16.85
CA ALA A 106 -4.88 21.14 -17.96
C ALA A 106 -5.00 19.80 -18.70
N ASN A 107 -5.53 18.76 -18.04
CA ASN A 107 -5.58 17.39 -18.57
C ASN A 107 -6.98 16.76 -18.39
N PRO A 108 -7.99 17.17 -19.16
CA PRO A 108 -9.39 16.75 -18.95
C PRO A 108 -9.65 15.25 -19.15
N ASN A 109 -8.72 14.53 -19.79
CA ASN A 109 -8.79 13.09 -20.02
C ASN A 109 -8.04 12.25 -18.97
N VAL A 110 -7.58 12.88 -17.88
CA VAL A 110 -6.88 12.22 -16.78
C VAL A 110 -7.79 12.12 -15.56
N CYS A 111 -7.71 11.01 -14.84
CA CYS A 111 -8.18 10.89 -13.46
C CYS A 111 -6.99 10.77 -12.50
N LEU A 112 -7.19 11.27 -11.29
CA LEU A 112 -6.19 11.18 -10.22
C LEU A 112 -6.68 10.19 -9.16
N LEU A 113 -5.83 9.24 -8.80
CA LEU A 113 -6.02 8.37 -7.64
C LEU A 113 -5.01 8.80 -6.57
N LEU A 114 -5.52 9.42 -5.51
CA LEU A 114 -4.70 9.91 -4.40
C LEU A 114 -4.74 8.90 -3.26
N VAL A 115 -3.58 8.39 -2.86
CA VAL A 115 -3.45 7.49 -1.71
C VAL A 115 -2.96 8.32 -0.52
N ARG A 116 -3.86 8.51 0.44
CA ARG A 116 -3.67 9.38 1.60
C ARG A 116 -4.37 8.83 2.84
N ARG A 117 -4.00 9.35 4.02
CA ARG A 117 -4.47 8.99 5.35
C ARG A 117 -5.67 9.83 5.79
N SER A 118 -5.77 11.05 5.26
CA SER A 118 -6.89 11.97 5.50
C SER A 118 -7.78 12.04 4.26
N PRO A 119 -9.11 12.15 4.39
CA PRO A 119 -9.99 12.39 3.25
C PRO A 119 -9.77 13.77 2.63
N LEU A 120 -10.14 13.92 1.36
CA LEU A 120 -10.15 15.18 0.62
C LEU A 120 -11.59 15.65 0.40
N TYR A 121 -11.96 16.78 1.00
CA TYR A 121 -13.33 17.32 0.88
C TYR A 121 -13.43 18.54 -0.01
N ARG A 122 -12.39 19.37 -0.07
CA ARG A 122 -12.39 20.62 -0.83
C ARG A 122 -11.41 20.53 -1.98
N LEU A 123 -11.93 20.71 -3.19
CA LEU A 123 -11.15 20.95 -4.39
C LEU A 123 -11.45 22.37 -4.85
N GLU A 124 -10.80 23.34 -4.20
CA GLU A 124 -10.94 24.75 -4.56
C GLU A 124 -10.15 25.00 -5.86
N GLY A 125 -10.87 25.01 -6.98
CA GLY A 125 -10.34 25.42 -8.28
C GLY A 125 -10.69 26.88 -8.57
N ALA A 126 -9.83 27.58 -9.31
CA ALA A 126 -10.02 28.99 -9.67
C ALA A 126 -11.27 29.28 -10.54
N GLY A 127 -12.04 28.26 -10.96
CA GLY A 127 -13.16 28.38 -11.90
C GLY A 127 -14.49 27.77 -11.42
N GLY A 128 -14.67 27.54 -10.11
CA GLY A 128 -15.86 26.90 -9.55
C GLY A 128 -15.77 25.35 -9.52
N GLU A 129 -16.72 24.72 -8.80
CA GLU A 129 -16.74 23.29 -8.50
C GLU A 129 -16.93 22.41 -9.75
N ARG A 130 -15.84 22.13 -10.49
CA ARG A 130 -15.87 21.20 -11.64
C ARG A 130 -15.52 19.75 -11.26
N TRP A 131 -14.90 19.54 -10.10
CA TRP A 131 -14.29 18.26 -9.74
C TRP A 131 -14.85 17.74 -8.42
N LYS A 132 -15.34 16.50 -8.43
CA LYS A 132 -15.85 15.79 -7.26
C LYS A 132 -14.77 14.85 -6.72
N ALA A 133 -14.30 15.09 -5.50
CA ALA A 133 -13.48 14.13 -4.78
C ALA A 133 -14.36 12.95 -4.34
N VAL A 134 -13.92 11.73 -4.63
CA VAL A 134 -14.56 10.49 -4.14
C VAL A 134 -13.61 9.86 -3.14
N ASN A 135 -13.96 9.96 -1.86
CA ASN A 135 -13.20 9.36 -0.77
C ASN A 135 -13.61 7.89 -0.65
N LEU A 136 -12.66 6.98 -0.89
CA LEU A 136 -12.82 5.55 -0.65
C LEU A 136 -11.95 5.16 0.53
N GLU A 137 -12.59 4.78 1.63
CA GLU A 137 -11.87 4.25 2.78
C GLU A 137 -11.39 2.83 2.47
N LEU A 138 -10.13 2.54 2.81
CA LEU A 138 -9.57 1.21 2.71
C LEU A 138 -9.60 0.57 4.10
N PRO A 139 -10.59 -0.28 4.42
CA PRO A 139 -10.69 -0.86 5.75
C PRO A 139 -9.52 -1.82 6.01
N ALA A 140 -9.28 -2.08 7.29
CA ALA A 140 -8.41 -3.18 7.69
C ALA A 140 -8.93 -4.52 7.12
N LEU A 141 -8.01 -5.49 6.94
CA LEU A 141 -8.41 -6.83 6.53
C LEU A 141 -9.32 -7.45 7.59
N SER A 142 -10.35 -8.17 7.14
CA SER A 142 -11.10 -9.06 8.03
C SER A 142 -10.14 -10.09 8.65
N ALA A 143 -10.47 -10.59 9.84
CA ALA A 143 -9.63 -11.58 10.52
C ALA A 143 -9.35 -12.82 9.63
N HIS A 144 -10.36 -13.24 8.84
CA HIS A 144 -10.21 -14.34 7.90
C HIS A 144 -9.22 -14.01 6.76
N HIS A 145 -9.31 -12.84 6.13
CA HIS A 145 -8.35 -12.42 5.12
C HIS A 145 -6.94 -12.24 5.71
N ALA A 146 -6.82 -11.73 6.93
CA ALA A 146 -5.55 -11.62 7.64
C ALA A 146 -4.92 -13.01 7.87
N ALA A 147 -5.69 -13.98 8.34
CA ALA A 147 -5.25 -15.37 8.51
C ALA A 147 -4.81 -16.01 7.18
N GLN A 148 -5.54 -15.76 6.08
CA GLN A 148 -5.14 -16.22 4.75
C GLN A 148 -3.81 -15.60 4.28
N VAL A 149 -3.63 -14.30 4.47
CA VAL A 149 -2.37 -13.60 4.14
C VAL A 149 -1.23 -14.15 5.00
N PHE A 150 -1.47 -14.37 6.28
CA PHE A 150 -0.50 -14.96 7.21
C PHE A 150 -0.05 -16.34 6.75
N LEU A 151 -0.97 -17.28 6.52
CA LEU A 151 -0.64 -18.63 6.06
C LEU A 151 0.13 -18.65 4.73
N ARG A 152 -0.18 -17.73 3.82
CA ARG A 152 0.55 -17.60 2.54
C ARG A 152 1.98 -17.10 2.69
N ARG A 153 2.35 -16.54 3.85
CA ARG A 153 3.62 -15.85 4.09
C ARG A 153 4.48 -16.49 5.16
N VAL A 154 3.92 -17.38 5.96
CA VAL A 154 4.68 -18.18 6.93
C VAL A 154 5.64 -19.12 6.19
N HIS A 155 6.84 -19.30 6.74
CA HIS A 155 7.93 -20.06 6.12
C HIS A 155 8.10 -21.49 6.68
N ARG A 156 7.26 -21.91 7.63
CA ARG A 156 7.23 -23.30 8.13
C ARG A 156 5.80 -23.84 8.26
N PRO A 157 5.58 -25.16 8.18
CA PRO A 157 4.30 -25.74 8.57
C PRO A 157 3.94 -25.39 10.02
N LEU A 158 2.65 -25.15 10.26
CA LEU A 158 2.12 -24.96 11.62
C LEU A 158 1.78 -26.32 12.24
N THR A 159 1.98 -26.45 13.54
CA THR A 159 1.72 -27.67 14.32
C THR A 159 0.74 -27.39 15.45
N GLU A 160 0.32 -28.40 16.21
CA GLU A 160 -0.57 -28.22 17.37
C GLU A 160 0.04 -27.30 18.45
N VAL A 161 1.36 -27.26 18.58
CA VAL A 161 2.09 -26.40 19.55
C VAL A 161 1.90 -24.91 19.27
N ASP A 162 1.58 -24.56 18.02
CA ASP A 162 1.30 -23.18 17.62
C ASP A 162 -0.05 -22.67 18.15
N PHE A 163 -0.92 -23.57 18.62
CA PHE A 163 -2.27 -23.25 19.06
C PHE A 163 -2.54 -23.64 20.51
N ALA A 164 -1.73 -24.52 21.11
CA ALA A 164 -1.81 -24.87 22.53
C ALA A 164 -1.42 -23.68 23.42
N SER A 165 -2.37 -23.13 24.17
CA SER A 165 -2.10 -22.04 25.10
C SER A 165 -1.40 -22.58 26.35
N VAL A 166 -0.51 -21.77 26.95
CA VAL A 166 0.12 -22.10 28.24
C VAL A 166 -0.93 -22.30 29.34
N ALA A 167 -2.10 -21.66 29.20
CA ALA A 167 -3.22 -21.79 30.13
C ALA A 167 -3.85 -23.20 30.13
N ASP A 168 -3.71 -23.97 29.05
CA ASP A 168 -4.37 -25.27 28.89
C ASP A 168 -3.64 -26.40 29.65
N GLY A 169 -2.56 -26.08 30.39
CA GLY A 169 -1.85 -27.04 31.24
C GLY A 169 -1.19 -28.21 30.49
N GLN A 170 -1.30 -28.25 29.17
CA GLN A 170 -0.70 -29.27 28.33
C GLN A 170 0.81 -29.08 28.31
N ARG A 171 1.51 -30.02 28.96
CA ARG A 171 2.96 -30.13 28.89
C ARG A 171 3.37 -30.06 27.42
N ARG A 172 4.25 -29.11 27.08
CA ARG A 172 4.88 -29.00 25.76
C ARG A 172 5.38 -30.40 25.40
N ALA A 173 4.69 -31.07 24.48
CA ALA A 173 5.06 -32.42 24.08
C ALA A 173 6.47 -32.34 23.50
N SER A 174 7.41 -33.07 24.10
CA SER A 174 8.82 -33.09 23.71
C SER A 174 9.06 -33.80 22.37
N SER A 175 8.00 -34.33 21.74
CA SER A 175 8.04 -34.94 20.42
C SER A 175 7.51 -34.00 19.34
N PRO A 176 8.10 -34.01 18.13
CA PRO A 176 7.64 -33.18 17.04
C PRO A 176 6.22 -33.56 16.64
N ALA A 177 5.26 -32.67 16.91
CA ALA A 177 3.88 -32.84 16.45
C ALA A 177 3.85 -32.79 14.91
N PRO A 178 3.04 -33.65 14.25
CA PRO A 178 2.91 -33.61 12.80
C PRO A 178 2.35 -32.25 12.35
N PRO A 179 2.71 -31.79 11.13
CA PRO A 179 2.18 -30.56 10.58
C PRO A 179 0.67 -30.68 10.35
N LEU A 180 -0.05 -29.61 10.64
CA LEU A 180 -1.47 -29.52 10.36
C LEU A 180 -1.67 -29.35 8.85
N GLN A 181 -2.30 -30.35 8.22
CA GLN A 181 -2.46 -30.39 6.76
C GLN A 181 -3.77 -29.73 6.29
N GLN A 182 -4.79 -29.67 7.14
CA GLN A 182 -6.09 -29.14 6.76
C GLN A 182 -6.10 -27.61 6.88
N ARG A 183 -6.26 -26.95 5.72
CA ARG A 183 -6.24 -25.49 5.60
C ARG A 183 -7.38 -24.80 6.35
N GLU A 184 -8.59 -25.36 6.29
CA GLU A 184 -9.78 -24.71 6.85
C GLU A 184 -9.78 -24.68 8.39
N PRO A 185 -9.50 -25.79 9.11
CA PRO A 185 -9.34 -25.75 10.56
C PRO A 185 -8.21 -24.82 11.01
N LEU A 186 -7.10 -24.76 10.25
CA LEU A 186 -6.00 -23.83 10.50
C LEU A 186 -6.45 -22.37 10.42
N LEU A 187 -7.22 -22.01 9.39
CA LEU A 187 -7.76 -20.67 9.23
C LEU A 187 -8.67 -20.30 10.41
N GLN A 188 -9.55 -21.22 10.83
CA GLN A 188 -10.44 -21.00 11.97
C GLN A 188 -9.67 -20.71 13.26
N ARG A 189 -8.62 -21.50 13.56
CA ARG A 189 -7.78 -21.28 14.74
C ARG A 189 -6.98 -19.97 14.66
N LEU A 190 -6.50 -19.60 13.48
CA LEU A 190 -5.72 -18.37 13.28
C LEU A 190 -6.57 -17.10 13.39
N VAL A 191 -7.83 -17.14 12.98
CA VAL A 191 -8.76 -15.99 13.07
C VAL A 191 -8.85 -15.45 14.50
N SER A 192 -8.85 -16.33 15.50
CA SER A 192 -8.89 -15.98 16.92
C SER A 192 -7.53 -15.91 17.59
N HIS A 193 -6.42 -16.18 16.88
CA HIS A 193 -5.10 -16.26 17.50
C HIS A 193 -4.62 -14.87 17.97
N PRO A 194 -4.18 -14.69 19.24
CA PRO A 194 -3.84 -13.38 19.78
C PRO A 194 -2.81 -12.59 18.97
N ALA A 195 -1.80 -13.26 18.42
CA ALA A 195 -0.80 -12.63 17.57
C ALA A 195 -1.40 -11.98 16.31
N LEU A 196 -2.39 -12.61 15.67
CA LEU A 196 -3.08 -12.06 14.51
C LEU A 196 -4.05 -10.94 14.90
N VAL A 197 -4.77 -11.11 16.02
CA VAL A 197 -5.66 -10.08 16.58
C VAL A 197 -4.89 -8.79 16.88
N ALA A 198 -3.68 -8.90 17.44
CA ALA A 198 -2.80 -7.76 17.68
C ALA A 198 -2.42 -7.00 16.38
N GLY A 199 -2.38 -7.70 15.25
CA GLY A 199 -2.15 -7.11 13.92
C GLY A 199 -3.31 -6.23 13.42
N ARG A 200 -4.50 -6.32 14.03
CA ARG A 200 -5.71 -5.54 13.72
C ARG A 200 -6.03 -5.45 12.21
N GLY A 201 -5.80 -6.54 11.48
CA GLY A 201 -6.04 -6.58 10.04
C GLY A 201 -5.11 -5.71 9.18
N ASN A 202 -4.06 -5.10 9.73
CA ASN A 202 -3.11 -4.31 8.95
C ASN A 202 -2.22 -5.25 8.10
N PRO A 203 -2.26 -5.18 6.76
CA PRO A 203 -1.53 -6.11 5.90
C PRO A 203 -0.03 -6.15 6.17
N ARG A 204 0.62 -4.99 6.42
CA ARG A 204 2.06 -4.95 6.71
C ARG A 204 2.41 -5.64 8.01
N ARG A 205 1.61 -5.44 9.06
CA ARG A 205 1.82 -6.09 10.36
C ARG A 205 1.62 -7.59 10.25
N VAL A 206 0.57 -8.03 9.54
CA VAL A 206 0.31 -9.45 9.29
C VAL A 206 1.47 -10.11 8.54
N VAL A 207 1.98 -9.47 7.48
CA VAL A 207 3.14 -9.99 6.72
C VAL A 207 4.39 -10.03 7.60
N ARG A 208 4.68 -8.96 8.36
CA ARG A 208 5.83 -8.92 9.28
C ARG A 208 5.76 -10.02 10.33
N LEU A 209 4.58 -10.24 10.90
CA LEU A 209 4.32 -11.31 11.86
C LEU A 209 4.56 -12.69 11.23
N ALA A 210 4.04 -12.92 10.02
CA ALA A 210 4.24 -14.17 9.29
C ALA A 210 5.72 -14.44 8.97
N SER A 211 6.47 -13.39 8.59
CA SER A 211 7.90 -13.48 8.32
C SER A 211 8.74 -13.75 9.57
N ALA A 212 8.23 -13.43 10.77
CA ALA A 212 8.88 -13.78 12.03
C ALA A 212 8.67 -15.26 12.43
N VAL A 213 7.78 -15.98 11.74
CA VAL A 213 7.58 -17.42 11.97
C VAL A 213 8.66 -18.21 11.24
N THR A 214 9.69 -18.58 11.98
CA THR A 214 10.83 -19.39 11.51
C THR A 214 10.75 -20.83 12.01
N PRO A 215 11.53 -21.77 11.43
CA PRO A 215 11.72 -23.11 11.97
C PRO A 215 12.16 -23.17 13.44
N GLN A 216 12.84 -22.13 13.93
CA GLN A 216 13.35 -22.05 15.30
C GLN A 216 12.33 -21.48 16.30
N LEU A 217 11.22 -20.91 15.81
CA LEU A 217 10.17 -20.37 16.67
C LEU A 217 9.35 -21.53 17.27
N PRO A 218 9.38 -21.75 18.62
CA PRO A 218 8.71 -22.90 19.23
C PRO A 218 7.19 -22.86 19.11
N SER A 219 6.59 -21.68 19.26
CA SER A 219 5.14 -21.47 19.15
C SER A 219 4.82 -20.06 18.61
N LEU A 220 3.65 -19.91 18.00
CA LEU A 220 3.12 -18.59 17.64
C LEU A 220 2.87 -17.66 18.84
N TYR A 221 2.74 -18.22 20.06
CA TYR A 221 2.66 -17.42 21.29
C TYR A 221 4.00 -16.77 21.67
N ASP A 222 5.12 -17.28 21.15
CA ASP A 222 6.45 -16.72 21.41
C ASP A 222 6.79 -15.56 20.43
N LEU A 223 5.84 -15.16 19.57
CA LEU A 223 6.04 -14.04 18.66
C LEU A 223 6.16 -12.72 19.44
N PRO A 224 7.21 -11.92 19.20
CA PRO A 224 7.42 -10.66 19.91
C PRO A 224 6.28 -9.68 19.63
N VAL A 225 5.49 -9.35 20.66
CA VAL A 225 4.40 -8.35 20.59
C VAL A 225 4.93 -6.98 20.15
N ALA A 226 6.17 -6.66 20.50
CA ALA A 226 6.85 -5.43 20.10
C ALA A 226 6.97 -5.27 18.57
N SER A 227 7.04 -6.36 17.81
CA SER A 227 7.10 -6.33 16.35
C SER A 227 5.78 -5.89 15.69
N ILE A 228 4.70 -5.83 16.46
CA ILE A 228 3.33 -5.57 16.00
C ILE A 228 2.94 -4.10 16.17
N VAL A 229 3.54 -3.36 17.11
CA VAL A 229 3.09 -2.01 17.48
C VAL A 229 3.64 -0.90 16.56
N GLY A 230 4.70 -1.15 15.79
CA GLY A 230 5.25 -0.20 14.81
C GLY A 230 4.72 -0.36 13.39
#